data_AF-A0A356KWC4-F1
#
_entry.id   AF-A0A356KWC4-F1
#
_cell.length_a   1.000
_cell.length_b   1.000
_cell.length_c   1.000
_cell.angle_alpha   90.00
_cell.angle_beta   90.00
_cell.angle_gamma   90.00
#
_symmetry.space_group_name_H-M   'P 1'
#
loop_
_entity.id
_entity.type
_entity.pdbx_description
1 polymer ?
#
loop_
_entity_poly.entity_id
_entity_poly.type
_entity_poly.pdbx_seq_one_letter_code
_entity_poly.pdbx_strand_id
1 'polypeptide(L)'
;GIVHRDVKPANVVINRARGVAQLCDFGIAKDLESTLASLTASGMGLGTMAYMPPEQVGEAKHVEPSADVYSLGATLYHFLAGRPPFSPTNMKALWEIVDQPPPPLDAFRAEVPAEVSALVHATLAKDPDERPPIWSLVEQLAALRARWPG
;
A
#
# COMPACT_ATOMS: atom_id res chain seq x y z
N GLY A 1 -8.30 -10.75 -14.22
CA GLY A 1 -8.92 -9.67 -13.42
C GLY A 1 -8.34 -8.33 -13.83
N ILE A 2 -8.87 -7.21 -13.32
CA ILE A 2 -8.30 -5.87 -13.52
C ILE A 2 -7.42 -5.55 -12.30
N VAL A 3 -6.22 -5.01 -12.53
CA VAL A 3 -5.29 -4.51 -11.49
C VAL A 3 -5.29 -2.98 -11.54
N HIS A 4 -5.39 -2.32 -10.38
CA HIS A 4 -5.49 -0.86 -10.25
C HIS A 4 -4.14 -0.16 -10.47
N ARG A 5 -3.05 -0.72 -9.92
CA ARG A 5 -1.65 -0.26 -10.09
C ARG A 5 -1.30 1.11 -9.50
N ASP A 6 -2.20 1.73 -8.74
CA ASP A 6 -1.97 3.05 -8.14
C ASP A 6 -2.81 3.23 -6.87
N VAL A 7 -2.87 2.20 -6.03
CA VAL A 7 -3.59 2.29 -4.75
C VAL A 7 -2.75 3.11 -3.77
N LYS A 8 -3.24 4.29 -3.38
CA LYS A 8 -2.57 5.21 -2.46
C LYS A 8 -3.57 6.19 -1.83
N PRO A 9 -3.23 6.86 -0.71
CA PRO A 9 -4.12 7.82 -0.05
C PRO A 9 -4.70 8.89 -0.97
N ALA A 10 -3.91 9.43 -1.90
CA ALA A 10 -4.36 10.46 -2.84
C ALA A 10 -5.49 9.99 -3.78
N ASN A 11 -5.63 8.68 -3.96
CA ASN A 11 -6.64 8.07 -4.81
C ASN A 11 -7.83 7.52 -3.99
N VAL A 12 -7.88 7.76 -2.67
CA VAL A 12 -9.00 7.36 -1.80
C VAL A 12 -9.82 8.60 -1.43
N VAL A 13 -11.07 8.63 -1.87
CA VAL A 13 -12.02 9.70 -1.55
C VAL A 13 -12.93 9.27 -0.41
N ILE A 14 -13.04 10.10 0.61
CA ILE A 14 -13.90 9.85 1.78
C ILE A 14 -15.18 10.69 1.68
N ASN A 15 -16.30 10.03 1.49
CA ASN A 15 -17.61 10.65 1.68
C ASN A 15 -17.95 10.64 3.18
N ARG A 16 -17.64 11.75 3.86
CA ARG A 16 -17.88 11.90 5.31
C ARG A 16 -19.36 11.79 5.69
N ALA A 17 -20.27 12.29 4.84
CA ALA A 17 -21.70 12.25 5.12
C ALA A 17 -22.27 10.82 5.09
N ARG A 18 -21.67 9.95 4.27
CA ARG A 18 -22.09 8.54 4.14
C ARG A 18 -21.20 7.56 4.90
N GLY A 19 -20.06 8.01 5.43
CA GLY A 19 -19.06 7.13 6.05
C GLY A 19 -18.46 6.12 5.07
N VAL A 20 -18.35 6.47 3.79
CA VAL A 20 -17.87 5.58 2.72
C VAL A 20 -16.54 6.07 2.17
N ALA A 21 -15.58 5.15 2.00
CA ALA A 21 -14.35 5.36 1.26
C ALA A 21 -14.49 4.77 -0.14
N GLN A 22 -14.05 5.49 -1.17
CA GLN A 22 -14.06 5.03 -2.56
C GLN A 22 -12.67 5.19 -3.16
N LEU A 23 -12.20 4.14 -3.84
CA LEU A 23 -10.98 4.20 -4.63
C LEU A 23 -11.31 4.84 -5.99
N CYS A 24 -10.48 5.78 -6.41
CA CYS A 24 -10.59 6.54 -7.65
C CYS A 24 -9.32 6.39 -8.49
N ASP A 25 -9.37 6.84 -9.75
CA ASP A 25 -8.21 6.91 -10.64
C ASP A 25 -7.50 5.57 -10.90
N PHE A 26 -8.22 4.66 -11.55
CA PHE A 26 -7.66 3.40 -12.05
C PHE A 26 -6.47 3.70 -12.98
N GLY A 27 -5.29 3.19 -12.63
CA GLY A 27 -4.03 3.40 -13.34
C GLY A 27 -3.93 2.72 -14.72
N ILE A 28 -5.06 2.50 -15.39
CA ILE A 28 -5.21 1.70 -16.62
C ILE A 28 -4.38 2.26 -17.78
N ALA A 29 -4.07 3.57 -17.77
CA ALA A 29 -3.28 4.24 -18.80
C ALA A 29 -1.79 4.42 -18.43
N LYS A 30 -1.33 3.93 -17.28
CA LYS A 30 0.06 4.13 -16.84
C LYS A 30 0.95 3.02 -17.40
N ASP A 31 1.72 3.36 -18.44
CA ASP A 31 2.91 2.60 -18.80
C ASP A 31 3.93 2.74 -17.67
N LEU A 32 4.10 1.68 -16.89
CA LEU A 32 4.84 1.70 -15.64
C LEU A 32 6.34 1.94 -15.88
N GLU A 33 6.89 1.50 -17.02
CA GLU A 33 8.30 1.68 -17.41
C GLU A 33 8.57 3.15 -17.79
N SER A 34 7.70 3.74 -18.61
CA SER A 34 7.73 5.18 -18.93
C SER A 34 7.46 6.05 -17.70
N THR A 35 6.58 5.59 -16.80
CA THR A 35 6.25 6.27 -15.55
C THR A 35 7.43 6.26 -14.60
N LEU A 36 8.11 5.14 -14.37
CA LEU A 36 9.33 5.09 -13.56
C LEU A 36 10.43 5.99 -14.13
N ALA A 37 10.69 5.96 -15.43
CA ALA A 37 11.66 6.84 -16.07
C ALA A 37 11.31 8.34 -15.92
N SER A 38 10.02 8.68 -16.05
CA SER A 38 9.54 10.08 -15.91
C SER A 38 9.48 10.56 -14.45
N LEU A 39 9.13 9.66 -13.51
CA LEU A 39 9.04 9.92 -12.07
C LEU A 39 10.42 10.12 -11.43
N THR A 40 11.43 9.41 -11.95
CA THR A 40 12.83 9.54 -11.51
C THR A 40 13.49 10.80 -12.07
N ALA A 41 13.21 11.17 -13.32
CA ALA A 41 13.76 12.36 -13.96
C ALA A 41 13.23 13.70 -13.41
N SER A 42 12.00 13.71 -12.86
CA SER A 42 11.33 14.96 -12.40
C SER A 42 11.42 15.23 -10.89
N GLY A 43 11.93 14.28 -10.09
CA GLY A 43 11.98 14.37 -8.63
C GLY A 43 10.62 14.35 -7.91
N MET A 44 9.52 14.59 -8.63
CA MET A 44 8.15 14.63 -8.11
C MET A 44 7.53 13.24 -7.86
N GLY A 45 8.15 12.16 -8.36
CA GLY A 45 7.54 10.84 -8.31
C GLY A 45 7.79 10.00 -7.06
N LEU A 46 8.74 10.39 -6.22
CA LEU A 46 9.19 9.60 -5.06
C LEU A 46 8.08 9.37 -4.02
N GLY A 47 7.17 10.33 -3.85
CA GLY A 47 6.02 10.19 -2.95
C GLY A 47 5.01 9.13 -3.40
N THR A 48 4.89 8.86 -4.70
CA THR A 48 4.05 7.76 -5.21
C THR A 48 4.73 6.41 -5.03
N MET A 49 6.06 6.36 -5.11
CA MET A 49 6.82 5.12 -4.91
C MET A 49 6.72 4.57 -3.48
N ALA A 50 6.35 5.38 -2.50
CA ALA A 50 6.12 4.94 -1.11
C ALA A 50 5.03 3.85 -0.95
N TYR A 51 4.19 3.65 -1.97
CA TYR A 51 3.12 2.62 -1.99
C TYR A 51 3.38 1.55 -3.05
N MET A 52 4.53 1.61 -3.73
CA MET A 52 4.91 0.66 -4.76
C MET A 52 5.34 -0.67 -4.12
N PRO A 53 4.86 -1.81 -4.62
CA PRO A 53 5.33 -3.11 -4.17
C PRO A 53 6.76 -3.41 -4.63
N PRO A 54 7.51 -4.25 -3.88
CA PRO A 54 8.90 -4.59 -4.16
C PRO A 54 9.18 -5.06 -5.58
N GLU A 55 8.32 -5.92 -6.12
CA GLU A 55 8.45 -6.47 -7.46
C GLU A 55 8.39 -5.40 -8.55
N GLN A 56 7.66 -4.29 -8.32
CA GLN A 56 7.59 -3.18 -9.26
C GLN A 56 8.79 -2.22 -9.19
N VAL A 57 9.57 -2.25 -8.10
CA VAL A 57 10.83 -1.49 -8.00
C VAL A 57 11.90 -2.12 -8.88
N GLY A 58 11.92 -3.45 -8.97
CA GLY A 58 12.87 -4.21 -9.80
C GLY A 58 12.40 -4.44 -11.24
N GLU A 59 11.16 -4.91 -11.43
CA GLU A 59 10.62 -5.29 -12.75
C GLU A 59 9.17 -4.83 -12.93
N ALA A 60 8.97 -3.81 -13.76
CA ALA A 60 7.67 -3.19 -13.98
C ALA A 60 6.68 -3.99 -14.87
N LYS A 61 7.10 -5.12 -15.45
CA LYS A 61 6.41 -5.74 -16.61
C LYS A 61 5.30 -6.73 -16.26
N HIS A 62 5.35 -7.36 -15.08
CA HIS A 62 4.37 -8.36 -14.65
C HIS A 62 3.80 -7.97 -13.29
N VAL A 63 2.62 -7.34 -13.32
CA VAL A 63 1.94 -6.88 -12.12
C VAL A 63 0.72 -7.76 -11.89
N GLU A 64 0.81 -8.63 -10.89
CA GLU A 64 -0.27 -9.49 -10.43
C GLU A 64 -1.20 -8.77 -9.44
N PRO A 65 -2.42 -9.28 -9.18
CA PRO A 65 -3.34 -8.68 -8.20
C PRO A 65 -2.77 -8.51 -6.78
N SER A 66 -1.78 -9.32 -6.40
CA SER A 66 -1.04 -9.20 -5.13
C SER A 66 -0.28 -7.88 -5.01
N ALA A 67 0.02 -7.19 -6.11
CA ALA A 67 0.58 -5.85 -6.11
C ALA A 67 -0.38 -4.83 -5.50
N ASP A 68 -1.66 -4.87 -5.87
CA ASP A 68 -2.69 -3.98 -5.31
C ASP A 68 -2.92 -4.26 -3.81
N VAL A 69 -2.75 -5.52 -3.37
CA VAL A 69 -2.81 -5.89 -1.94
C VAL A 69 -1.70 -5.19 -1.17
N TYR A 70 -0.47 -5.17 -1.68
CA TYR A 70 0.63 -4.45 -1.04
C TYR A 70 0.37 -2.94 -1.00
N SER A 71 -0.03 -2.35 -2.12
CA SER A 71 -0.31 -0.92 -2.19
C SER A 71 -1.47 -0.50 -1.27
N LEU A 72 -2.49 -1.35 -1.13
CA LEU A 72 -3.53 -1.20 -0.12
C LEU A 72 -2.96 -1.30 1.30
N GLY A 73 -2.08 -2.26 1.57
CA GLY A 73 -1.35 -2.39 2.82
C GLY A 73 -0.59 -1.13 3.22
N ALA A 74 0.20 -0.58 2.29
CA ALA A 74 0.95 0.66 2.50
C ALA A 74 0.02 1.86 2.73
N THR A 75 -1.15 1.88 2.07
CA THR A 75 -2.18 2.89 2.26
C THR A 75 -2.83 2.80 3.65
N LEU A 76 -3.20 1.59 4.08
CA LEU A 76 -3.76 1.34 5.42
C LEU A 76 -2.74 1.66 6.52
N TYR A 77 -1.49 1.25 6.33
CA TYR A 77 -0.38 1.63 7.21
C TYR A 77 -0.31 3.14 7.36
N HIS A 78 -0.38 3.89 6.24
CA HIS A 78 -0.37 5.34 6.29
C HIS A 78 -1.54 5.90 7.09
N PHE A 79 -2.77 5.45 6.82
CA PHE A 79 -3.93 5.95 7.57
C PHE A 79 -3.82 5.69 9.08
N LEU A 80 -3.19 4.59 9.48
CA LEU A 80 -2.99 4.26 10.89
C LEU A 80 -1.84 5.07 11.50
N ALA A 81 -0.66 5.06 10.89
CA ALA A 81 0.57 5.67 11.42
C ALA A 81 0.72 7.17 11.12
N GLY A 82 -0.10 7.74 10.24
CA GLY A 82 0.05 9.10 9.73
C GLY A 82 1.21 9.30 8.74
N ARG A 83 1.86 8.21 8.31
CA ARG A 83 2.99 8.21 7.38
C ARG A 83 3.09 6.87 6.65
N PRO A 84 3.61 6.81 5.40
CA PRO A 84 3.82 5.54 4.72
C PRO A 84 4.88 4.68 5.44
N PRO A 85 4.90 3.35 5.21
CA PRO A 85 5.90 2.45 5.81
C PRO A 85 7.32 2.83 5.40
N PHE A 86 7.51 3.24 4.14
CA PHE A 86 8.76 3.75 3.61
C PHE A 86 8.53 5.12 2.97
N SER A 87 9.53 6.01 3.07
CA SER A 87 9.49 7.34 2.47
C SER A 87 10.79 7.58 1.70
N PRO A 88 10.96 6.91 0.55
CA PRO A 88 12.20 6.98 -0.21
C PRO A 88 12.43 8.42 -0.70
N THR A 89 13.60 8.96 -0.42
CA THR A 89 13.98 10.34 -0.83
C THR A 89 14.87 10.34 -2.08
N ASN A 90 15.29 9.17 -2.55
CA ASN A 90 16.12 8.98 -3.73
C ASN A 90 16.01 7.52 -4.22
N MET A 91 16.63 7.22 -5.36
CA MET A 91 16.65 5.87 -5.94
C MET A 91 17.27 4.81 -5.06
N LYS A 92 18.30 5.16 -4.29
CA LYS A 92 18.94 4.21 -3.37
C LYS A 92 17.99 3.82 -2.25
N ALA A 93 17.22 4.77 -1.73
CA ALA A 93 16.24 4.55 -0.67
C ALA A 93 15.04 3.70 -1.13
N LEU A 94 14.81 3.52 -2.44
CA LEU A 94 13.79 2.57 -2.92
C LEU A 94 14.12 1.13 -2.58
N TRP A 95 15.40 0.78 -2.48
CA TRP A 95 15.80 -0.57 -2.10
C TRP A 95 15.39 -0.91 -0.66
N GLU A 96 15.07 0.07 0.18
CA GLU A 96 14.46 -0.19 1.49
C GLU A 96 13.09 -0.87 1.35
N ILE A 97 12.33 -0.52 0.32
CA ILE A 97 11.04 -1.16 0.01
C ILE A 97 11.26 -2.64 -0.33
N VAL A 98 12.37 -2.97 -0.97
CA VAL A 98 12.68 -4.34 -1.39
C VAL A 98 13.19 -5.18 -0.21
N ASP A 99 14.16 -4.66 0.54
CA ASP A 99 14.96 -5.48 1.45
C ASP A 99 14.61 -5.27 2.94
N GLN A 100 14.03 -4.14 3.32
CA GLN A 100 13.77 -3.83 4.73
C GLN A 100 12.35 -4.23 5.13
N PRO A 101 12.16 -4.85 6.31
CA PRO A 101 10.82 -5.05 6.84
C PRO A 101 10.18 -3.68 7.14
N PRO A 102 8.85 -3.53 6.92
CA PRO A 102 8.16 -2.31 7.33
C PRO A 102 8.29 -2.13 8.85
N PRO A 103 8.53 -0.89 9.33
CA PRO A 103 8.52 -0.60 10.76
C PRO A 103 7.20 -1.05 11.42
N PRO A 104 7.21 -1.55 12.68
CA PRO A 104 6.00 -1.99 13.33
C PRO A 104 5.07 -0.78 13.61
N LEU A 105 3.75 -0.99 13.50
CA LEU A 105 2.77 0.11 13.61
C LEU A 105 2.72 0.70 15.02
N ASP A 106 2.92 -0.13 16.04
CA ASP A 106 2.92 0.27 17.45
C ASP A 106 4.04 1.26 17.80
N ALA A 107 5.13 1.28 17.04
CA ALA A 107 6.20 2.28 17.16
C ALA A 107 5.72 3.71 16.82
N PHE A 108 4.62 3.84 16.08
CA PHE A 108 4.02 5.13 15.72
C PHE A 108 2.66 5.36 16.37
N ARG A 109 1.91 4.28 16.63
CA ARG A 109 0.57 4.36 17.19
C ARG A 109 0.25 3.13 18.04
N ALA A 110 0.57 3.23 19.32
CA ALA A 110 0.41 2.14 20.28
C ALA A 110 -1.04 1.71 20.52
N GLU A 111 -2.03 2.55 20.18
CA GLU A 111 -3.46 2.19 20.32
C GLU A 111 -3.96 1.30 19.18
N VAL A 112 -3.17 1.07 18.12
CA VAL A 112 -3.54 0.15 17.04
C VAL A 112 -3.54 -1.28 17.60
N PRO A 113 -4.64 -2.03 17.45
CA PRO A 113 -4.70 -3.41 17.93
C PRO A 113 -3.66 -4.29 17.25
N ALA A 114 -3.08 -5.20 18.03
CA ALA A 114 -2.12 -6.17 17.50
C ALA A 114 -2.70 -6.97 16.32
N GLU A 115 -3.98 -7.35 16.37
CA GLU A 115 -4.67 -8.07 15.29
C GLU A 115 -4.76 -7.22 13.99
N VAL A 116 -5.06 -5.92 14.10
CA VAL A 116 -5.09 -5.00 12.96
C VAL A 116 -3.68 -4.77 12.41
N SER A 117 -2.70 -4.58 13.31
CA SER A 117 -1.30 -4.39 12.92
C SER A 117 -0.78 -5.60 12.15
N ALA A 118 -0.99 -6.82 12.67
CA ALA A 118 -0.58 -8.06 12.01
C ALA A 118 -1.19 -8.19 10.61
N LEU A 119 -2.48 -7.87 10.47
CA LEU A 119 -3.17 -7.94 9.19
C LEU A 119 -2.60 -6.95 8.15
N VAL A 120 -2.32 -5.71 8.56
CA VAL A 120 -1.67 -4.71 7.69
C VAL A 120 -0.26 -5.14 7.33
N HIS A 121 0.52 -5.65 8.29
CA HIS A 121 1.88 -6.14 8.04
C HIS A 121 1.91 -7.35 7.09
N ALA A 122 0.94 -8.26 7.17
CA ALA A 122 0.83 -9.40 6.25
C ALA A 122 0.65 -8.95 4.78
N THR A 123 -0.07 -7.86 4.54
CA THR A 123 -0.22 -7.30 3.18
C THR A 123 1.09 -6.70 2.63
N LEU A 124 2.03 -6.34 3.51
CA LEU A 124 3.32 -5.75 3.19
C LEU A 124 4.45 -6.78 3.02
N ALA A 125 4.12 -8.08 2.93
CA ALA A 125 5.10 -9.14 2.65
C ALA A 125 5.85 -8.87 1.35
N LYS A 126 7.16 -9.15 1.35
CA LYS A 126 8.02 -8.85 0.20
C LYS A 126 7.73 -9.78 -0.95
N ASP A 127 7.64 -11.08 -0.65
CA ASP A 127 7.15 -12.08 -1.59
C ASP A 127 5.65 -11.86 -1.86
N PRO A 128 5.24 -11.65 -3.13
CA PRO A 128 3.83 -11.53 -3.49
C PRO A 128 2.97 -12.75 -3.09
N ASP A 129 3.55 -13.95 -3.04
CA ASP A 129 2.83 -15.19 -2.72
C ASP A 129 2.55 -15.36 -1.22
N GLU A 130 3.26 -14.63 -0.37
CA GLU A 130 3.03 -14.59 1.09
C GLU A 130 1.91 -13.63 1.48
N ARG A 131 1.43 -12.79 0.54
CA ARG A 131 0.38 -11.80 0.82
C ARG A 131 -0.99 -12.48 0.88
N PRO A 132 -1.86 -12.08 1.83
CA PRO A 132 -3.21 -12.61 1.89
C PRO A 132 -3.99 -12.19 0.63
N PRO A 133 -4.85 -13.06 0.08
CA PRO A 133 -5.72 -12.65 -1.00
C PRO A 133 -6.75 -11.63 -0.49
N ILE A 134 -7.17 -10.71 -1.37
CA ILE A 134 -8.01 -9.57 -1.00
C ILE A 134 -9.32 -9.96 -0.29
N TRP A 135 -9.94 -11.07 -0.67
CA TRP A 135 -11.18 -11.56 -0.05
C TRP A 135 -10.98 -11.92 1.43
N SER A 136 -9.84 -12.53 1.77
CA SER A 136 -9.52 -12.90 3.16
C SER A 136 -9.24 -11.66 4.00
N LEU A 137 -8.58 -10.66 3.42
CA LEU A 137 -8.37 -9.36 4.07
C LEU A 137 -9.71 -8.69 4.43
N VAL A 138 -10.68 -8.71 3.51
CA VAL A 138 -12.04 -8.16 3.74
C VAL A 138 -12.75 -8.88 4.87
N GLU A 139 -12.74 -10.21 4.89
CA GLU A 139 -13.38 -11.01 5.95
C GLU A 139 -12.77 -10.72 7.33
N GLN A 140 -11.44 -10.68 7.41
CA GLN A 140 -10.74 -10.39 8.67
C GLN A 140 -11.01 -8.97 9.16
N LEU A 141 -10.96 -7.96 8.28
CA LEU A 141 -11.30 -6.59 8.64
C LEU A 141 -12.77 -6.45 9.10
N ALA A 142 -13.70 -7.16 8.47
CA ALA A 142 -15.10 -7.16 8.88
C ALA A 142 -15.29 -7.77 10.28
N ALA A 143 -14.62 -8.89 10.55
CA ALA A 143 -14.64 -9.53 11.86
C ALA A 143 -14.04 -8.64 12.96
N LEU A 144 -12.93 -7.95 12.66
CA LEU A 144 -12.30 -7.01 13.58
C LEU A 144 -13.20 -5.80 13.86
N ARG A 145 -13.82 -5.23 12.83
CA ARG A 145 -14.75 -4.10 12.98
C ARG A 145 -15.94 -4.45 13.87
N ALA A 146 -16.47 -5.67 13.77
CA ALA A 146 -17.58 -6.12 14.62
C ALA A 146 -17.20 -6.18 16.11
N ARG A 147 -15.91 -6.34 16.42
CA ARG A 147 -15.37 -6.42 17.79
C ARG A 147 -14.88 -5.08 18.31
N TRP A 148 -14.81 -4.03 17.48
CA TRP A 148 -14.28 -2.72 17.85
C TRP A 148 -15.40 -1.79 18.34
N PRO A 149 -15.47 -1.46 19.64
CA PRO A 149 -16.31 -0.35 20.07
C PRO A 149 -15.67 0.94 19.56
N GLY A 150 -16.41 1.70 18.74
CA GLY A 150 -15.94 2.93 18.10
C GLY A 150 -15.32 3.94 19.05
#